data_AF-A0A7C7H9G3-F1
#
_entry.id   AF-A0A7C7H9G3-F1
#
_cell.length_a   1.000
_cell.length_b   1.000
_cell.length_c   1.000
_cell.angle_alpha   90.00
_cell.angle_beta   90.00
_cell.angle_gamma   90.00
#
_symmetry.space_group_name_H-M   'P 1'
#
loop_
_entity.id
_entity.type
_entity.pdbx_description
1 polymer ?
#
loop_
_entity_poly.entity_id
_entity_poly.type
_entity_poly.pdbx_seq_one_letter_code
_entity_poly.pdbx_strand_id
1 'polypeptide(L)'
;MRRTAGPPRIVDVSIACFIAVLLAGMSGCQQPDNAIQIDNDDIGGIVSGPNGPEAGVWVIAETTDLPTRLIKIVVTDAEGRYVIPDLPSASYTVWVRGYGLVDSPKVQVGPGTIQHLDAIPAPDPRSAAHYYPAGYWFSLLQVPGEEEFPGTGPEGNGLSPNMASRAEWLRNLKSGGCMQCHQLGNQAIREIPEELGDFESSVAAWDRRIESGQAGGSMSNGLNRMGRRRTLEIFADWTDRIAAGEVPEAPRRPQGVERNIVITQWDWADAKAYLHDEVSTDKRDPTVNANGPIYGTLEASADYVPILNPVEHASSQVTLPVRDPDTPVASGPPLQASPYWGDEAIWTSRANAHNPMLDHRGRLWLTSRVRPRENPAFCRDGSDHPSARQFPVTGSGRHLAMYDPETEEYALISTCFSTHHLVFAEDDDHTLWTSGGGQVIGWLNTKMFDETGDEQQAQGWTALVLDTNGNGKRDAYVEPDEAPDPSKDTRVRSGYYGVAVSPVDGTIWGSSLGFPGAILRLDPGSDPAATALIEVYMPPWNNPAAPVQGYSPRGMDIDRNGVAWTPLASGHMASFDR
;
A
#
# COMPACT_ATOMS: atom_id res chain seq x y z
N MET A 1 -80.13 -2.15 -33.16
CA MET A 1 -81.44 -1.50 -33.32
C MET A 1 -81.22 -0.07 -33.79
N ARG A 2 -81.82 0.28 -34.95
CA ARG A 2 -82.17 1.61 -35.51
C ARG A 2 -81.04 2.68 -35.61
N ARG A 3 -80.83 3.41 -36.72
CA ARG A 3 -81.46 3.53 -38.06
C ARG A 3 -80.59 4.53 -38.89
N THR A 4 -80.31 4.20 -40.17
CA THR A 4 -80.38 5.00 -41.44
C THR A 4 -79.84 6.46 -41.48
N ALA A 5 -79.21 7.03 -42.53
CA ALA A 5 -79.20 6.87 -44.00
C ALA A 5 -77.97 7.64 -44.57
N GLY A 6 -77.32 7.27 -45.68
CA GLY A 6 -77.63 7.74 -47.06
C GLY A 6 -76.45 8.57 -47.66
N PRO A 7 -76.16 8.52 -48.98
CA PRO A 7 -74.85 8.87 -49.62
C PRO A 7 -74.89 10.27 -50.29
N PRO A 8 -74.10 10.68 -51.33
CA PRO A 8 -72.82 10.22 -51.95
C PRO A 8 -71.79 11.37 -52.16
N ARG A 9 -70.63 11.11 -52.79
CA ARG A 9 -70.18 11.75 -54.07
C ARG A 9 -68.69 11.48 -54.39
N ILE A 10 -68.52 10.97 -55.59
CA ILE A 10 -67.27 10.84 -56.36
C ILE A 10 -66.91 12.21 -56.93
N VAL A 11 -65.63 12.59 -56.88
CA VAL A 11 -64.99 13.42 -57.92
C VAL A 11 -63.60 12.85 -58.18
N ASP A 12 -63.42 12.40 -59.42
CA ASP A 12 -62.19 11.97 -60.05
C ASP A 12 -61.15 13.08 -60.15
N VAL A 13 -59.86 12.75 -59.94
CA VAL A 13 -58.74 13.32 -60.72
C VAL A 13 -57.66 12.24 -60.91
N SER A 14 -57.59 11.75 -62.15
CA SER A 14 -56.41 11.53 -63.00
C SER A 14 -55.19 10.75 -62.45
N ILE A 15 -54.88 9.55 -62.98
CA ILE A 15 -54.03 9.29 -64.19
C ILE A 15 -52.57 9.71 -63.92
N ALA A 16 -51.52 8.93 -64.13
CA ALA A 16 -51.30 7.53 -64.50
C ALA A 16 -49.76 7.31 -64.43
N CYS A 17 -49.39 6.04 -64.26
CA CYS A 17 -48.19 5.37 -64.81
C CYS A 17 -46.84 6.11 -64.79
N PHE A 18 -45.86 5.53 -64.08
CA PHE A 18 -44.70 4.85 -64.68
C PHE A 18 -43.85 4.25 -63.55
N ILE A 19 -44.03 2.96 -63.25
CA ILE A 19 -43.09 2.17 -62.44
C ILE A 19 -42.38 1.23 -63.39
N ALA A 20 -41.20 1.63 -63.86
CA ALA A 20 -40.13 0.73 -64.29
C ALA A 20 -38.84 1.54 -64.41
N VAL A 21 -37.77 0.97 -63.84
CA VAL A 21 -36.37 1.42 -63.88
C VAL A 21 -35.99 2.52 -62.89
N LEU A 22 -35.50 2.09 -61.72
CA LEU A 22 -34.31 2.62 -61.03
C LEU A 22 -33.99 1.72 -59.82
N LEU A 23 -33.49 0.51 -60.11
CA LEU A 23 -32.84 -0.40 -59.16
C LEU A 23 -31.32 -0.17 -59.17
N ALA A 24 -30.92 1.10 -59.02
CA ALA A 24 -29.53 1.52 -58.86
C ALA A 24 -29.54 2.85 -58.12
N GLY A 25 -29.23 2.87 -56.81
CA GLY A 25 -29.14 4.13 -56.07
C GLY A 25 -29.38 4.10 -54.57
N MET A 26 -29.41 2.94 -53.90
CA MET A 26 -29.36 2.90 -52.43
C MET A 26 -28.23 1.99 -51.95
N SER A 27 -27.01 2.24 -52.44
CA SER A 27 -25.83 2.14 -51.56
C SER A 27 -25.77 3.43 -50.75
N GLY A 28 -26.73 3.61 -49.85
CA GLY A 28 -26.55 4.57 -48.77
C GLY A 28 -25.45 4.00 -47.90
N CYS A 29 -24.27 4.63 -47.93
CA CYS A 29 -23.26 4.46 -46.91
C CYS A 29 -23.90 4.82 -45.57
N GLN A 30 -24.47 3.83 -44.87
CA GLN A 30 -24.47 3.86 -43.42
C GLN A 30 -23.01 3.64 -43.02
N GLN A 31 -22.23 4.71 -42.95
CA GLN A 31 -21.11 4.69 -42.02
C GLN A 31 -21.75 4.45 -40.65
N PRO A 32 -21.33 3.42 -39.89
CA PRO A 32 -21.63 3.44 -38.48
C PRO A 32 -20.97 4.71 -37.91
N ASP A 33 -21.74 5.50 -37.16
CA ASP A 33 -21.27 6.55 -36.25
C ASP A 33 -20.38 5.91 -35.15
N ASN A 34 -19.22 5.39 -35.55
CA ASN A 34 -18.16 4.88 -34.69
C ASN A 34 -17.07 5.94 -34.49
N ALA A 35 -17.41 7.22 -34.66
CA ALA A 35 -16.51 8.31 -34.33
C ALA A 35 -16.29 8.30 -32.82
N ILE A 36 -15.03 8.14 -32.40
CA ILE A 36 -14.63 8.27 -31.00
C ILE A 36 -15.02 9.68 -30.56
N GLN A 37 -15.87 9.74 -29.54
CA GLN A 37 -16.29 11.00 -28.96
C GLN A 37 -15.24 11.42 -27.94
N ILE A 38 -14.77 12.65 -28.09
CA ILE A 38 -13.87 13.34 -27.17
C ILE A 38 -14.38 14.76 -26.99
N ASP A 39 -14.09 15.38 -25.86
CA ASP A 39 -14.17 16.82 -25.71
C ASP A 39 -12.79 17.48 -25.91
N ASN A 40 -12.62 18.71 -25.43
CA ASN A 40 -11.44 19.53 -25.75
C ASN A 40 -10.23 19.22 -24.88
N ASP A 41 -10.42 18.54 -23.76
CA ASP A 41 -9.38 18.12 -22.82
C ASP A 41 -9.07 16.62 -22.90
N ASP A 42 -9.66 15.94 -23.85
CA ASP A 42 -9.44 14.52 -24.13
C ASP A 42 -8.41 14.28 -25.24
N ILE A 43 -7.72 13.13 -25.21
CA ILE A 43 -7.06 12.55 -26.40
C ILE A 43 -7.71 11.21 -26.72
N GLY A 44 -8.31 11.09 -27.90
CA GLY A 44 -8.97 9.86 -28.34
C GLY A 44 -8.26 9.20 -29.51
N GLY A 45 -8.54 7.92 -29.75
CA GLY A 45 -7.93 7.25 -30.90
C GLY A 45 -8.25 5.77 -31.03
N ILE A 46 -7.72 5.18 -32.09
CA ILE A 46 -7.73 3.73 -32.31
C ILE A 46 -6.28 3.28 -32.35
N VAL A 47 -5.97 2.23 -31.60
CA VAL A 47 -4.71 1.49 -31.74
C VAL A 47 -4.92 0.34 -32.71
N SER A 48 -4.05 0.23 -33.71
CA SER A 48 -4.04 -0.88 -34.66
C SER A 48 -2.75 -1.68 -34.55
N GLY A 49 -2.85 -3.00 -34.60
CA GLY A 49 -1.73 -3.92 -34.78
C GLY A 49 -1.73 -4.55 -36.17
N PRO A 50 -0.80 -5.49 -36.45
CA PRO A 50 -0.71 -6.17 -37.75
C PRO A 50 -1.98 -6.94 -38.16
N ASN A 51 -2.83 -7.29 -37.19
CA ASN A 51 -4.03 -8.11 -37.39
C ASN A 51 -5.34 -7.30 -37.32
N GLY A 52 -5.27 -5.97 -37.34
CA GLY A 52 -6.43 -5.09 -37.15
C GLY A 52 -6.38 -4.36 -35.81
N PRO A 53 -7.53 -3.94 -35.24
CA PRO A 53 -7.56 -3.20 -33.99
C PRO A 53 -6.93 -3.96 -32.82
N GLU A 54 -6.13 -3.27 -32.01
CA GLU A 54 -5.35 -3.88 -30.92
C GLU A 54 -6.05 -3.68 -29.57
N ALA A 55 -6.63 -4.76 -29.04
CA ALA A 55 -7.39 -4.72 -27.79
C ALA A 55 -6.52 -4.96 -26.54
N GLY A 56 -6.90 -4.33 -25.43
CA GLY A 56 -6.29 -4.56 -24.11
C GLY A 56 -4.83 -4.11 -24.03
N VAL A 57 -4.46 -3.03 -24.72
CA VAL A 57 -3.12 -2.42 -24.63
C VAL A 57 -3.22 -1.05 -23.97
N TRP A 58 -2.13 -0.62 -23.35
CA TRP A 58 -2.07 0.68 -22.69
C TRP A 58 -1.73 1.78 -23.68
N VAL A 59 -2.49 2.87 -23.64
CA VAL A 59 -2.09 4.14 -24.24
C VAL A 59 -1.65 5.06 -23.12
N ILE A 60 -0.41 5.51 -23.20
CA ILE A 60 0.27 6.29 -22.16
C ILE A 60 0.49 7.69 -22.70
N ALA A 61 0.02 8.70 -21.97
CA ALA A 61 0.34 10.11 -22.19
C ALA A 61 1.20 10.62 -21.03
N GLU A 62 2.34 11.20 -21.34
CA GLU A 62 3.28 11.77 -20.36
C GLU A 62 3.60 13.23 -20.68
N THR A 63 3.64 14.08 -19.66
CA THR A 63 4.11 15.46 -19.79
C THR A 63 4.98 15.90 -18.62
N THR A 64 5.91 16.80 -18.91
CA THR A 64 6.73 17.55 -17.94
C THR A 64 6.47 19.05 -18.02
N ASP A 65 5.44 19.48 -18.76
CA ASP A 65 5.09 20.89 -18.94
C ASP A 65 4.28 21.46 -17.76
N LEU A 66 3.85 20.59 -16.85
CA LEU A 66 3.11 20.91 -15.62
C LEU A 66 4.08 21.06 -14.42
N PRO A 67 3.64 21.67 -13.31
CA PRO A 67 4.50 21.86 -12.13
C PRO A 67 5.10 20.56 -11.56
N THR A 68 4.39 19.43 -11.68
CA THR A 68 4.96 18.08 -11.53
C THR A 68 4.74 17.25 -12.79
N ARG A 69 5.64 16.28 -13.03
CA ARG A 69 5.49 15.28 -14.09
C ARG A 69 4.18 14.53 -13.92
N LEU A 70 3.40 14.47 -15.01
CA LEU A 70 2.12 13.78 -15.07
C LEU A 70 2.19 12.64 -16.08
N ILE A 71 1.69 11.46 -15.69
CA ILE A 71 1.46 10.33 -16.60
C ILE A 71 -0.01 9.91 -16.46
N LYS A 72 -0.73 9.81 -17.58
CA LYS A 72 -2.08 9.25 -17.64
C LYS A 72 -2.10 8.03 -18.56
N ILE A 73 -2.68 6.93 -18.09
CA ILE A 73 -2.67 5.63 -18.76
C ILE A 73 -4.10 5.11 -18.85
N VAL A 74 -4.50 4.70 -20.05
CA VAL A 74 -5.79 4.07 -20.32
C VAL A 74 -5.60 2.78 -21.08
N VAL A 75 -6.65 1.97 -21.17
CA VAL A 75 -6.62 0.68 -21.86
C VAL A 75 -7.55 0.70 -23.07
N THR A 76 -7.10 0.14 -24.19
CA THR A 76 -7.94 0.01 -25.38
C THR A 76 -9.07 -1.01 -25.20
N ASP A 77 -10.23 -0.72 -25.77
CA ASP A 77 -11.38 -1.62 -25.79
C ASP A 77 -11.23 -2.80 -26.77
N ALA A 78 -12.31 -3.55 -27.03
CA ALA A 78 -12.27 -4.70 -27.94
C ALA A 78 -12.05 -4.32 -29.41
N GLU A 79 -12.36 -3.08 -29.77
CA GLU A 79 -12.20 -2.49 -31.09
C GLU A 79 -10.95 -1.60 -31.17
N GLY A 80 -10.03 -1.69 -30.20
CA GLY A 80 -8.79 -0.93 -30.14
C GLY A 80 -8.97 0.55 -29.83
N ARG A 81 -10.18 1.00 -29.48
CA ARG A 81 -10.47 2.42 -29.19
C ARG A 81 -10.00 2.80 -27.80
N TYR A 82 -9.60 4.06 -27.63
CA TYR A 82 -9.25 4.63 -26.34
C TYR A 82 -9.66 6.11 -26.24
N VAL A 83 -9.81 6.58 -25.01
CA VAL A 83 -9.90 7.99 -24.64
C VAL A 83 -9.04 8.18 -23.40
N ILE A 84 -8.09 9.12 -23.45
CA ILE A 84 -7.35 9.62 -22.29
C ILE A 84 -8.09 10.88 -21.83
N PRO A 85 -8.85 10.81 -20.73
CA PRO A 85 -9.76 11.89 -20.41
C PRO A 85 -9.06 13.03 -19.65
N ASP A 86 -9.74 14.17 -19.47
CA ASP A 86 -9.43 15.25 -18.51
C ASP A 86 -7.92 15.59 -18.42
N LEU A 87 -7.29 15.91 -19.55
CA LEU A 87 -5.88 16.30 -19.60
C LEU A 87 -5.74 17.82 -19.46
N PRO A 88 -4.92 18.31 -18.51
CA PRO A 88 -4.52 19.70 -18.48
C PRO A 88 -3.92 20.17 -19.80
N SER A 89 -4.08 21.45 -20.11
CA SER A 89 -3.48 22.06 -21.29
C SER A 89 -1.94 22.00 -21.23
N ALA A 90 -1.36 21.05 -21.96
CA ALA A 90 0.07 20.80 -22.09
C ALA A 90 0.36 20.03 -23.38
N SER A 91 1.64 19.88 -23.74
CA SER A 91 2.05 18.90 -24.76
C SER A 91 2.28 17.55 -24.09
N TYR A 92 1.77 16.48 -24.70
CA TYR A 92 1.95 15.12 -24.20
C TYR A 92 2.74 14.28 -25.18
N THR A 93 3.69 13.52 -24.63
CA THR A 93 4.31 12.40 -25.32
C THR A 93 3.39 11.20 -25.19
N VAL A 94 2.86 10.71 -26.31
CA VAL A 94 1.88 9.61 -26.35
C VAL A 94 2.46 8.39 -27.07
N TRP A 95 2.27 7.19 -26.49
CA TRP A 95 2.67 5.91 -27.11
C TRP A 95 1.82 4.74 -26.59
N VAL A 96 1.98 3.59 -27.26
CA VAL A 96 1.31 2.34 -26.92
C VAL A 96 2.30 1.37 -26.28
N ARG A 97 1.86 0.67 -25.23
CA ARG A 97 2.57 -0.44 -24.58
C ARG A 97 1.60 -1.60 -24.36
N GLY A 98 2.07 -2.84 -24.39
CA GLY A 98 1.22 -4.00 -24.13
C GLY A 98 2.00 -5.29 -23.91
N TYR A 99 1.41 -6.27 -23.25
CA TYR A 99 2.02 -7.60 -23.17
C TYR A 99 2.09 -8.24 -24.56
N GLY A 100 3.26 -8.79 -24.92
CA GLY A 100 3.56 -9.28 -26.26
C GLY A 100 4.02 -8.21 -27.26
N LEU A 101 4.15 -6.95 -26.82
CA LEU A 101 4.54 -5.81 -27.65
C LEU A 101 5.85 -5.19 -27.15
N VAL A 102 6.42 -4.29 -27.95
CA VAL A 102 7.34 -3.25 -27.49
C VAL A 102 6.67 -1.89 -27.55
N ASP A 103 7.26 -0.88 -26.89
CA ASP A 103 6.77 0.48 -26.99
C ASP A 103 6.69 0.93 -28.46
N SER A 104 5.56 1.54 -28.83
CA SER A 104 5.43 2.19 -30.13
C SER A 104 6.32 3.43 -30.22
N PRO A 105 6.56 3.97 -31.43
CA PRO A 105 7.09 5.32 -31.56
C PRO A 105 6.28 6.32 -30.73
N LYS A 106 6.99 7.21 -30.04
CA LYS A 106 6.42 8.28 -29.24
C LYS A 106 6.04 9.46 -30.14
N VAL A 107 4.83 9.99 -29.98
CA VAL A 107 4.33 11.15 -30.73
C VAL A 107 3.95 12.29 -29.79
N GLN A 108 4.07 13.54 -30.25
CA GLN A 108 3.62 14.70 -29.48
C GLN A 108 2.17 15.03 -29.85
N VAL A 109 1.31 15.14 -28.85
CA VAL A 109 -0.14 15.34 -29.01
C VAL A 109 -0.61 16.33 -27.95
N GLY A 110 -1.52 17.24 -28.33
CA GLY A 110 -2.24 18.09 -27.40
C GLY A 110 -3.68 17.59 -27.16
N PRO A 111 -4.31 17.98 -26.05
CA PRO A 111 -5.73 17.68 -25.81
C PRO A 111 -6.66 18.20 -26.95
N GLY A 112 -7.83 17.60 -27.07
CA GLY A 112 -8.81 17.85 -28.14
C GLY A 112 -8.46 17.17 -29.47
N THR A 113 -7.60 16.15 -29.45
CA THR A 113 -7.07 15.49 -30.66
C THR A 113 -7.51 14.03 -30.77
N ILE A 114 -7.96 13.64 -31.97
CA ILE A 114 -8.05 12.23 -32.36
C ILE A 114 -6.71 11.81 -32.97
N GLN A 115 -5.98 10.94 -32.26
CA GLN A 115 -4.69 10.40 -32.66
C GLN A 115 -4.77 8.89 -32.83
N HIS A 116 -4.61 8.37 -34.04
CA HIS A 116 -4.45 6.93 -34.24
C HIS A 116 -3.00 6.50 -33.95
N LEU A 117 -2.83 5.32 -33.37
CA LEU A 117 -1.52 4.80 -32.98
C LEU A 117 -1.36 3.36 -33.46
N ASP A 118 -0.11 2.94 -33.62
CA ASP A 118 0.23 1.57 -34.01
C ASP A 118 0.84 0.81 -32.83
N ALA A 119 0.37 -0.41 -32.61
CA ALA A 119 0.98 -1.37 -31.70
C ALA A 119 2.11 -2.13 -32.42
N ILE A 120 3.27 -2.23 -31.76
CA ILE A 120 4.46 -2.87 -32.33
C ILE A 120 4.67 -4.24 -31.68
N PRO A 121 4.52 -5.36 -32.42
CA PRO A 121 4.81 -6.68 -31.89
C PRO A 121 6.24 -6.78 -31.38
N ALA A 122 6.43 -7.45 -30.24
CA ALA A 122 7.77 -7.72 -29.77
C ALA A 122 8.51 -8.64 -30.76
N PRO A 123 9.80 -8.37 -31.05
CA PRO A 123 10.57 -9.19 -31.99
C PRO A 123 10.87 -10.60 -31.46
N ASP A 124 10.83 -10.78 -30.14
CA ASP A 124 11.13 -12.02 -29.45
C ASP A 124 10.50 -12.04 -28.03
N PRO A 125 10.43 -13.22 -27.37
CA PRO A 125 9.85 -13.35 -26.03
C PRO A 125 10.54 -12.53 -24.94
N ARG A 126 11.86 -12.29 -25.03
CA ARG A 126 12.61 -11.53 -24.04
C ARG A 126 12.25 -10.04 -24.13
N SER A 127 12.15 -9.53 -25.35
CA SER A 127 11.69 -8.16 -25.64
C SER A 127 10.25 -7.95 -25.16
N ALA A 128 9.36 -8.93 -25.34
CA ALA A 128 7.99 -8.88 -24.78
C ALA A 128 7.99 -8.84 -23.25
N ALA A 129 8.81 -9.69 -22.62
CA ALA A 129 8.86 -9.85 -21.18
C ALA A 129 9.43 -8.63 -20.43
N HIS A 130 10.15 -7.75 -21.12
CA HIS A 130 10.67 -6.50 -20.56
C HIS A 130 9.57 -5.67 -19.88
N TYR A 131 8.35 -5.71 -20.42
CA TYR A 131 7.19 -4.98 -19.91
C TYR A 131 6.31 -5.78 -18.94
N TYR A 132 6.66 -7.04 -18.64
CA TYR A 132 5.89 -7.85 -17.71
C TYR A 132 6.06 -7.34 -16.27
N PRO A 133 5.02 -7.44 -15.42
CA PRO A 133 5.11 -6.97 -14.05
C PRO A 133 6.23 -7.68 -13.28
N ALA A 134 6.84 -6.99 -12.33
CA ALA A 134 7.87 -7.57 -11.47
C ALA A 134 7.42 -8.87 -10.78
N GLY A 135 6.14 -9.01 -10.44
CA GLY A 135 5.60 -10.25 -9.86
C GLY A 135 5.78 -11.48 -10.76
N TYR A 136 5.71 -11.33 -12.09
CA TYR A 136 5.93 -12.42 -13.04
C TYR A 136 7.40 -12.82 -13.09
N TRP A 137 8.32 -11.85 -13.13
CA TRP A 137 9.76 -12.12 -13.04
C TRP A 137 10.13 -12.80 -11.71
N PHE A 138 9.55 -12.33 -10.61
CA PHE A 138 9.72 -12.92 -9.29
C PHE A 138 9.17 -14.36 -9.20
N SER A 139 8.15 -14.72 -9.99
CA SER A 139 7.58 -16.07 -10.01
C SER A 139 8.55 -17.15 -10.51
N LEU A 140 9.63 -16.76 -11.20
CA LEU A 140 10.70 -17.68 -11.63
C LEU A 140 11.61 -18.13 -10.47
N LEU A 141 11.56 -17.44 -9.31
CA LEU A 141 12.35 -17.79 -8.13
C LEU A 141 11.96 -19.18 -7.63
N GLN A 142 12.94 -20.07 -7.53
CA GLN A 142 12.71 -21.39 -6.95
C GLN A 142 12.90 -21.32 -5.43
N VAL A 143 11.80 -21.54 -4.70
CA VAL A 143 11.80 -21.56 -3.23
C VAL A 143 12.35 -22.89 -2.71
N PRO A 144 12.89 -22.96 -1.48
CA PRO A 144 13.39 -24.23 -0.93
C PRO A 144 12.29 -25.31 -0.89
N GLY A 145 12.69 -26.57 -1.06
CA GLY A 145 11.80 -27.72 -0.93
C GLY A 145 11.24 -27.87 0.49
N GLU A 146 10.12 -28.57 0.65
CA GLU A 146 9.54 -28.80 2.00
C GLU A 146 10.44 -29.70 2.85
N GLU A 147 11.14 -30.63 2.22
CA GLU A 147 12.11 -31.55 2.79
C GLU A 147 13.38 -30.87 3.30
N GLU A 148 13.63 -29.61 2.94
CA GLU A 148 14.74 -28.81 3.46
C GLU A 148 14.45 -28.22 4.86
N PHE A 149 13.25 -28.44 5.42
CA PHE A 149 12.86 -27.91 6.72
C PHE A 149 12.70 -29.03 7.78
N PRO A 150 13.02 -28.76 9.07
CA PRO A 150 13.58 -27.51 9.59
C PRO A 150 15.01 -27.26 9.08
N GLY A 151 15.43 -25.99 9.05
CA GLY A 151 16.79 -25.64 8.63
C GLY A 151 17.85 -26.31 9.51
N THR A 152 19.01 -26.63 8.94
CA THR A 152 20.10 -27.36 9.63
C THR A 152 21.36 -26.52 9.83
N GLY A 153 21.28 -25.22 9.56
CA GLY A 153 22.35 -24.26 9.78
C GLY A 153 23.39 -24.21 8.65
N PRO A 154 24.41 -23.34 8.77
CA PRO A 154 25.41 -23.10 7.72
C PRO A 154 26.18 -24.36 7.31
N GLU A 155 26.52 -25.22 8.29
CA GLU A 155 27.24 -26.49 8.11
C GLU A 155 26.35 -27.61 7.54
N GLY A 156 25.02 -27.44 7.57
CA GLY A 156 24.04 -28.34 6.97
C GLY A 156 23.56 -27.83 5.61
N ASN A 157 22.26 -27.68 5.45
CA ASN A 157 21.62 -27.21 4.21
C ASN A 157 21.69 -25.69 4.01
N GLY A 158 22.23 -24.92 4.95
CA GLY A 158 22.42 -23.48 4.83
C GLY A 158 21.18 -22.65 5.18
N LEU A 159 20.05 -23.28 5.49
CA LEU A 159 18.87 -22.62 6.06
C LEU A 159 19.05 -22.42 7.57
N SER A 160 18.49 -21.35 8.10
CA SER A 160 18.53 -21.06 9.54
C SER A 160 17.78 -22.15 10.33
N PRO A 161 18.34 -22.65 11.45
CA PRO A 161 17.62 -23.60 12.32
C PRO A 161 16.32 -23.08 12.91
N ASN A 162 16.13 -21.76 12.91
CA ASN A 162 14.89 -21.11 13.35
C ASN A 162 13.79 -21.12 12.26
N MET A 163 14.08 -21.54 11.03
CA MET A 163 13.07 -21.72 9.99
C MET A 163 12.51 -23.13 10.11
N ALA A 164 11.35 -23.26 10.74
CA ALA A 164 10.74 -24.56 11.00
C ALA A 164 9.99 -25.12 9.78
N SER A 165 9.60 -24.27 8.83
CA SER A 165 8.83 -24.67 7.65
C SER A 165 9.07 -23.75 6.44
N ARG A 166 8.74 -24.26 5.25
CA ARG A 166 8.75 -23.46 4.01
C ARG A 166 7.83 -22.24 4.08
N ALA A 167 6.68 -22.38 4.74
CA ALA A 167 5.73 -21.29 4.93
C ALA A 167 6.34 -20.14 5.76
N GLU A 168 7.09 -20.47 6.80
CA GLU A 168 7.80 -19.48 7.62
C GLU A 168 8.93 -18.78 6.84
N TRP A 169 9.67 -19.52 6.00
CA TRP A 169 10.66 -18.93 5.11
C TRP A 169 10.00 -17.98 4.10
N LEU A 170 8.90 -18.41 3.46
CA LEU A 170 8.11 -17.59 2.53
C LEU A 170 7.54 -16.33 3.19
N ARG A 171 7.09 -16.42 4.44
CA ARG A 171 6.65 -15.26 5.22
C ARG A 171 7.76 -14.21 5.32
N ASN A 172 9.00 -14.64 5.56
CA ASN A 172 10.12 -13.72 5.67
C ASN A 172 10.52 -13.10 4.34
N LEU A 173 10.44 -13.88 3.24
CA LEU A 173 10.64 -13.33 1.89
C LEU A 173 9.55 -12.31 1.51
N LYS A 174 8.28 -12.61 1.83
CA LYS A 174 7.12 -11.79 1.48
C LYS A 174 6.89 -10.68 2.51
N SER A 175 5.95 -10.88 3.42
CA SER A 175 5.42 -9.88 4.36
C SER A 175 6.30 -9.65 5.60
N GLY A 176 7.54 -10.13 5.62
CA GLY A 176 8.37 -10.16 6.82
C GLY A 176 9.78 -9.59 6.69
N GLY A 177 10.20 -9.27 5.46
CA GLY A 177 11.59 -8.92 5.17
C GLY A 177 11.73 -8.20 3.84
N CYS A 178 11.62 -8.91 2.72
CA CYS A 178 12.01 -8.37 1.42
C CYS A 178 10.87 -7.65 0.67
N MET A 179 9.76 -8.34 0.37
CA MET A 179 8.70 -7.75 -0.48
C MET A 179 7.93 -6.60 0.18
N GLN A 180 8.06 -6.43 1.50
CA GLN A 180 7.48 -5.28 2.20
C GLN A 180 8.09 -3.93 1.75
N CYS A 181 9.34 -3.91 1.27
CA CYS A 181 10.05 -2.69 0.88
C CYS A 181 10.62 -2.77 -0.55
N HIS A 182 10.65 -3.96 -1.16
CA HIS A 182 11.27 -4.18 -2.45
C HIS A 182 10.32 -4.85 -3.43
N GLN A 183 10.23 -4.27 -4.63
CA GLN A 183 9.59 -4.91 -5.76
C GLN A 183 10.55 -5.91 -6.42
N LEU A 184 10.80 -7.06 -5.77
CA LEU A 184 11.92 -7.97 -6.07
C LEU A 184 12.14 -8.32 -7.55
N GLY A 185 11.10 -8.52 -8.35
CA GLY A 185 11.25 -8.85 -9.77
C GLY A 185 11.40 -7.65 -10.72
N ASN A 186 11.57 -6.43 -10.22
CA ASN A 186 11.91 -5.30 -11.08
C ASN A 186 13.31 -5.50 -11.69
N GLN A 187 13.64 -4.74 -12.74
CA GLN A 187 14.88 -4.95 -13.47
C GLN A 187 16.13 -4.73 -12.61
N ALA A 188 16.14 -3.64 -11.84
CA ALA A 188 17.26 -3.25 -10.98
C ALA A 188 17.61 -4.30 -9.90
N ILE A 189 16.65 -5.16 -9.53
CA ILE A 189 16.85 -6.22 -8.54
C ILE A 189 17.09 -7.58 -9.21
N ARG A 190 16.37 -7.94 -10.27
CA ARG A 190 16.55 -9.26 -10.90
C ARG A 190 17.87 -9.42 -11.66
N GLU A 191 18.45 -8.31 -12.13
CA GLU A 191 19.76 -8.21 -12.79
C GLU A 191 20.78 -7.55 -11.85
N ILE A 192 22.07 -7.87 -11.91
CA ILE A 192 23.12 -7.25 -11.08
C ILE A 192 23.62 -5.95 -11.77
N PRO A 193 23.48 -4.76 -11.15
CA PRO A 193 24.02 -3.51 -11.69
C PRO A 193 25.54 -3.54 -11.80
N GLU A 194 26.08 -3.04 -12.92
CA GLU A 194 27.53 -2.94 -13.15
C GLU A 194 28.20 -2.04 -12.11
N GLU A 195 27.48 -1.06 -11.55
CA GLU A 195 27.95 -0.14 -10.51
C GLU A 195 28.32 -0.84 -9.19
N LEU A 196 27.90 -2.09 -8.97
CA LEU A 196 28.33 -2.88 -7.82
C LEU A 196 29.75 -3.45 -8.00
N GLY A 197 30.27 -3.48 -9.23
CA GLY A 197 31.57 -4.04 -9.59
C GLY A 197 31.51 -5.49 -10.09
N ASP A 198 32.69 -6.07 -10.32
CA ASP A 198 32.85 -7.43 -10.81
C ASP A 198 32.98 -8.44 -9.65
N PHE A 199 32.35 -9.60 -9.81
CA PHE A 199 32.35 -10.66 -8.80
C PHE A 199 32.63 -12.03 -9.44
N GLU A 200 33.26 -12.93 -8.67
CA GLU A 200 33.54 -14.31 -9.12
C GLU A 200 32.28 -15.16 -9.30
N SER A 201 31.16 -14.75 -8.68
CA SER A 201 29.87 -15.43 -8.79
C SER A 201 28.70 -14.51 -8.46
N SER A 202 27.50 -14.84 -8.96
CA SER A 202 26.27 -14.14 -8.61
C SER A 202 25.90 -14.26 -7.13
N VAL A 203 26.36 -15.31 -6.43
CA VAL A 203 26.23 -15.43 -4.97
C VAL A 203 26.98 -14.30 -4.26
N ALA A 204 28.24 -14.06 -4.64
CA ALA A 204 29.04 -12.97 -4.07
C ALA A 204 28.46 -11.59 -4.44
N ALA A 205 27.96 -11.43 -5.66
CA ALA A 205 27.31 -10.19 -6.09
C ALA A 205 26.03 -9.89 -5.28
N TRP A 206 25.18 -10.89 -5.05
CA TRP A 206 23.99 -10.76 -4.20
C TRP A 206 24.34 -10.42 -2.75
N ASP A 207 25.40 -11.04 -2.22
CA ASP A 207 25.85 -10.77 -0.87
C ASP A 207 26.26 -9.30 -0.70
N ARG A 208 27.08 -8.79 -1.63
CA ARG A 208 27.49 -7.38 -1.66
C ARG A 208 26.32 -6.43 -1.89
N ARG A 209 25.35 -6.80 -2.74
CA ARG A 209 24.15 -5.98 -3.00
C ARG A 209 23.36 -5.73 -1.72
N ILE A 210 23.14 -6.77 -0.93
CA ILE A 210 22.28 -6.72 0.26
C ILE A 210 22.88 -5.81 1.35
N GLU A 211 24.17 -5.50 1.25
CA GLU A 211 24.86 -4.60 2.17
C GLU A 211 24.83 -3.12 1.74
N SER A 212 24.29 -2.82 0.54
CA SER A 212 24.30 -1.45 -0.01
C SER A 212 23.42 -0.47 0.77
N GLY A 213 23.98 0.70 1.06
CA GLY A 213 23.28 1.84 1.65
C GLY A 213 22.94 1.69 3.14
N GLN A 214 22.12 2.62 3.64
CA GLN A 214 21.77 2.72 5.06
C GLN A 214 20.85 1.60 5.55
N ALA A 215 20.10 0.95 4.64
CA ALA A 215 19.30 -0.23 4.95
C ALA A 215 20.13 -1.54 5.01
N GLY A 216 21.37 -1.55 4.52
CA GLY A 216 22.16 -2.75 4.30
C GLY A 216 22.35 -3.63 5.55
N GLY A 217 22.58 -3.02 6.71
CA GLY A 217 22.68 -3.76 7.98
C GLY A 217 21.38 -4.49 8.36
N SER A 218 20.22 -3.85 8.14
CA SER A 218 18.92 -4.46 8.42
C SER A 218 18.62 -5.60 7.43
N MET A 219 18.90 -5.38 6.15
CA MET A 219 18.70 -6.38 5.09
C MET A 219 19.60 -7.61 5.30
N SER A 220 20.89 -7.39 5.60
CA SER A 220 21.86 -8.45 5.92
C SER A 220 21.44 -9.28 7.14
N ASN A 221 20.93 -8.64 8.19
CA ASN A 221 20.38 -9.34 9.36
C ASN A 221 19.09 -10.13 9.01
N GLY A 222 18.23 -9.59 8.15
CA GLY A 222 17.06 -10.29 7.63
C GLY A 222 17.43 -11.58 6.91
N LEU A 223 18.45 -11.50 6.05
CA LEU A 223 18.98 -12.63 5.32
C LEU A 223 19.58 -13.70 6.25
N ASN A 224 20.31 -13.29 7.29
CA ASN A 224 20.85 -14.20 8.30
C ASN A 224 19.75 -15.00 9.01
N ARG A 225 18.60 -14.36 9.32
CA ARG A 225 17.46 -15.05 9.96
C ARG A 225 16.86 -16.15 9.08
N MET A 226 16.86 -15.98 7.76
CA MET A 226 16.33 -16.97 6.80
C MET A 226 17.32 -18.11 6.53
N GLY A 227 18.62 -17.86 6.68
CA GLY A 227 19.69 -18.76 6.29
C GLY A 227 20.43 -18.20 5.09
N ARG A 228 21.53 -17.49 5.38
CA ARG A 228 22.23 -16.64 4.43
C ARG A 228 22.68 -17.40 3.18
N ARG A 229 23.45 -18.47 3.37
CA ARG A 229 24.06 -19.23 2.28
C ARG A 229 23.01 -19.76 1.31
N ARG A 230 22.01 -20.50 1.80
CA ARG A 230 20.97 -21.08 0.94
C ARG A 230 20.11 -20.02 0.25
N THR A 231 19.81 -18.91 0.93
CA THR A 231 18.99 -17.83 0.35
C THR A 231 19.75 -17.09 -0.76
N LEU A 232 21.06 -16.87 -0.61
CA LEU A 232 21.89 -16.28 -1.66
C LEU A 232 22.03 -17.20 -2.87
N GLU A 233 22.22 -18.51 -2.66
CA GLU A 233 22.25 -19.50 -3.74
C GLU A 233 20.96 -19.46 -4.58
N ILE A 234 19.80 -19.33 -3.93
CA ILE A 234 18.50 -19.22 -4.59
C ILE A 234 18.37 -17.93 -5.41
N PHE A 235 18.79 -16.79 -4.85
CA PHE A 235 18.75 -15.52 -5.57
C PHE A 235 19.73 -15.48 -6.75
N ALA A 236 20.92 -16.06 -6.56
CA ALA A 236 21.92 -16.20 -7.62
C ALA A 236 21.40 -17.08 -8.78
N ASP A 237 20.87 -18.27 -8.47
CA ASP A 237 20.28 -19.16 -9.49
C ASP A 237 19.18 -18.46 -10.30
N TRP A 238 18.29 -17.73 -9.62
CA TRP A 238 17.21 -16.99 -10.27
C TRP A 238 17.73 -15.90 -11.22
N THR A 239 18.71 -15.10 -10.77
CA THR A 239 19.36 -14.08 -11.61
C THR A 239 20.10 -14.71 -12.80
N ASP A 240 20.83 -15.82 -12.57
CA ASP A 240 21.63 -16.50 -13.59
C ASP A 240 20.73 -17.12 -14.68
N ARG A 241 19.60 -17.72 -14.31
CA ARG A 241 18.63 -18.25 -15.28
C ARG A 241 18.01 -17.16 -16.14
N ILE A 242 17.65 -16.01 -15.55
CA ILE A 242 17.14 -14.84 -16.29
C ILE A 242 18.19 -14.32 -17.28
N ALA A 243 19.45 -14.22 -16.84
CA ALA A 243 20.57 -13.84 -17.70
C ALA A 243 20.75 -14.83 -18.85
N ALA A 244 20.60 -16.13 -18.58
CA ALA A 244 20.78 -17.21 -19.57
C ALA A 244 19.65 -17.31 -20.62
N GLY A 245 18.45 -16.77 -20.39
CA GLY A 245 17.36 -16.95 -21.34
C GLY A 245 15.96 -16.97 -20.75
N GLU A 246 15.85 -17.24 -19.46
CA GLU A 246 14.56 -17.55 -18.85
C GLU A 246 13.66 -16.31 -18.82
N VAL A 247 12.43 -16.48 -19.28
CA VAL A 247 11.37 -15.47 -19.26
C VAL A 247 10.13 -16.06 -18.61
N PRO A 248 9.36 -15.29 -17.84
CA PRO A 248 8.15 -15.80 -17.22
C PRO A 248 7.01 -15.97 -18.23
N GLU A 249 5.95 -16.66 -17.82
CA GLU A 249 4.73 -16.79 -18.60
C GLU A 249 4.20 -15.41 -19.02
N ALA A 250 3.70 -15.30 -20.25
CA ALA A 250 3.07 -14.07 -20.72
C ALA A 250 1.82 -13.75 -19.88
N PRO A 251 1.75 -12.57 -19.25
CA PRO A 251 0.56 -12.16 -18.53
C PRO A 251 -0.63 -12.00 -19.47
N ARG A 252 -1.83 -12.18 -18.94
CA ARG A 252 -3.06 -11.88 -19.67
C ARG A 252 -3.22 -10.37 -19.83
N ARG A 253 -3.64 -9.94 -21.02
CA ARG A 253 -4.04 -8.54 -21.25
C ARG A 253 -5.39 -8.26 -20.57
N PRO A 254 -5.66 -7.00 -20.17
CA PRO A 254 -6.95 -6.61 -19.63
C PRO A 254 -8.12 -6.96 -20.56
N GLN A 255 -9.22 -7.43 -19.98
CA GLN A 255 -10.44 -7.81 -20.68
C GLN A 255 -11.70 -7.28 -19.97
N GLY A 256 -12.78 -7.09 -20.72
CA GLY A 256 -14.06 -6.65 -20.16
C GLY A 256 -13.91 -5.36 -19.35
N VAL A 257 -14.39 -5.38 -18.10
CA VAL A 257 -14.39 -4.22 -17.21
C VAL A 257 -12.99 -3.73 -16.82
N GLU A 258 -11.96 -4.59 -16.89
CA GLU A 258 -10.57 -4.21 -16.59
C GLU A 258 -10.04 -3.13 -17.56
N ARG A 259 -10.69 -2.97 -18.72
CA ARG A 259 -10.33 -1.95 -19.72
C ARG A 259 -10.86 -0.55 -19.39
N ASN A 260 -11.71 -0.42 -18.38
CA ASN A 260 -12.30 0.86 -17.98
C ASN A 260 -11.42 1.62 -16.95
N ILE A 261 -10.19 1.15 -16.71
CA ILE A 261 -9.28 1.76 -15.73
C ILE A 261 -8.54 2.93 -16.37
N VAL A 262 -8.53 4.05 -15.66
CA VAL A 262 -7.65 5.20 -15.92
C VAL A 262 -6.69 5.32 -14.75
N ILE A 263 -5.40 5.35 -15.04
CA ILE A 263 -4.35 5.53 -14.03
C ILE A 263 -3.76 6.93 -14.24
N THR A 264 -3.70 7.72 -13.18
CA THR A 264 -2.99 9.00 -13.16
C THR A 264 -1.86 8.91 -12.15
N GLN A 265 -0.66 9.33 -12.56
CA GLN A 265 0.55 9.27 -11.75
C GLN A 265 1.20 10.64 -11.74
N TRP A 266 1.65 11.06 -10.56
CA TRP A 266 2.41 12.27 -10.31
C TRP A 266 3.76 11.92 -9.69
N ASP A 267 4.75 12.78 -9.90
CA ASP A 267 6.04 12.70 -9.23
C ASP A 267 6.15 13.82 -8.18
N TRP A 268 5.94 13.51 -6.91
CA TRP A 268 5.60 14.52 -5.89
C TRP A 268 6.42 14.42 -4.60
N ALA A 269 7.66 13.94 -4.73
CA ALA A 269 8.73 14.05 -3.74
C ALA A 269 10.08 14.26 -4.46
N ASP A 270 11.21 14.13 -3.75
CA ASP A 270 12.54 14.21 -4.36
C ASP A 270 13.21 12.83 -4.56
N ALA A 271 14.26 12.79 -5.39
CA ALA A 271 14.94 11.54 -5.77
C ALA A 271 15.66 10.80 -4.62
N LYS A 272 15.85 11.44 -3.46
CA LYS A 272 16.46 10.85 -2.25
C LYS A 272 15.42 10.48 -1.21
N ALA A 273 14.17 10.89 -1.39
CA ALA A 273 13.07 10.58 -0.51
C ALA A 273 12.55 9.15 -0.70
N TYR A 274 12.15 8.52 0.39
CA TYR A 274 11.43 7.25 0.43
C TYR A 274 9.98 7.53 0.87
N LEU A 275 9.11 7.77 -0.11
CA LEU A 275 7.67 7.93 0.14
C LEU A 275 7.08 6.60 0.58
N HIS A 276 6.56 6.56 1.81
CA HIS A 276 6.13 5.33 2.48
C HIS A 276 4.60 5.21 2.57
N ASP A 277 3.94 6.24 3.10
CA ASP A 277 2.49 6.29 3.28
C ASP A 277 1.92 7.62 2.79
N GLU A 278 0.61 7.64 2.52
CA GLU A 278 -0.15 8.82 2.11
C GLU A 278 -1.55 8.84 2.72
N VAL A 279 -2.17 10.03 2.78
CA VAL A 279 -3.58 10.22 3.12
C VAL A 279 -4.22 11.24 2.19
N SER A 280 -5.44 10.95 1.74
CA SER A 280 -6.23 11.84 0.89
C SER A 280 -7.47 12.40 1.58
N THR A 281 -7.99 11.81 2.64
CA THR A 281 -9.17 12.28 3.38
C THR A 281 -9.33 11.55 4.72
N ASP A 282 -10.24 12.00 5.58
CA ASP A 282 -10.66 11.23 6.75
C ASP A 282 -11.53 10.05 6.29
N LYS A 283 -11.16 8.82 6.69
CA LYS A 283 -11.90 7.61 6.30
C LYS A 283 -13.34 7.56 6.83
N ARG A 284 -13.64 8.33 7.89
CA ARG A 284 -14.97 8.40 8.50
C ARG A 284 -15.91 9.28 7.68
N ASP A 285 -15.37 10.35 7.10
CA ASP A 285 -16.08 11.25 6.18
C ASP A 285 -15.15 11.67 5.04
N PRO A 286 -15.23 11.00 3.87
CA PRO A 286 -14.34 11.30 2.76
C PRO A 286 -14.54 12.69 2.15
N THR A 287 -15.62 13.40 2.52
CA THR A 287 -15.90 14.75 1.99
C THR A 287 -15.06 15.84 2.64
N VAL A 288 -14.43 15.59 3.79
CA VAL A 288 -13.61 16.55 4.55
C VAL A 288 -12.49 17.15 3.69
N ASN A 289 -11.89 16.36 2.80
CA ASN A 289 -10.80 16.79 1.91
C ASN A 289 -11.12 16.52 0.43
N ALA A 290 -12.38 16.71 0.03
CA ALA A 290 -12.80 16.49 -1.36
C ALA A 290 -11.99 17.36 -2.34
N ASN A 291 -11.32 16.72 -3.31
CA ASN A 291 -10.39 17.36 -4.26
C ASN A 291 -9.24 18.14 -3.62
N GLY A 292 -8.99 17.92 -2.32
CA GLY A 292 -7.95 18.62 -1.58
C GLY A 292 -6.57 18.00 -1.79
N PRO A 293 -5.55 18.55 -1.12
CA PRO A 293 -4.19 18.04 -1.20
C PRO A 293 -4.07 16.64 -0.60
N ILE A 294 -3.20 15.82 -1.18
CA ILE A 294 -2.79 14.52 -0.65
C ILE A 294 -1.49 14.76 0.12
N TYR A 295 -1.36 14.16 1.31
CA TYR A 295 -0.21 14.33 2.18
C TYR A 295 0.54 13.00 2.32
N GLY A 296 1.85 13.01 2.07
CA GLY A 296 2.71 11.83 2.19
C GLY A 296 3.60 11.85 3.43
N THR A 297 4.24 10.72 3.72
CA THR A 297 5.30 10.61 4.72
C THR A 297 6.52 9.91 4.17
N LEU A 298 7.69 10.40 4.61
CA LEU A 298 8.98 10.02 4.06
C LEU A 298 9.80 9.19 5.06
N GLU A 299 9.24 8.06 5.51
CA GLU A 299 9.83 7.24 6.58
C GLU A 299 11.35 7.08 6.41
N ALA A 300 12.08 7.30 7.51
CA ALA A 300 13.54 7.23 7.62
C ALA A 300 14.36 8.19 6.73
N SER A 301 13.77 8.76 5.68
CA SER A 301 14.51 9.40 4.58
C SER A 301 14.64 10.92 4.70
N ALA A 302 13.55 11.67 4.94
CA ALA A 302 13.59 13.13 5.08
C ALA A 302 12.60 13.70 6.12
N ASP A 303 12.86 14.93 6.59
CA ASP A 303 12.03 15.65 7.58
C ASP A 303 11.15 16.74 6.94
N TYR A 304 10.34 16.33 5.96
CA TYR A 304 9.25 17.13 5.42
C TYR A 304 8.08 16.23 5.04
N VAL A 305 6.88 16.82 4.99
CA VAL A 305 5.66 16.20 4.47
C VAL A 305 5.51 16.64 3.01
N PRO A 306 5.64 15.74 2.01
CA PRO A 306 5.29 16.05 0.63
C PRO A 306 3.79 16.21 0.49
N ILE A 307 3.38 17.17 -0.33
CA ILE A 307 2.00 17.53 -0.58
C ILE A 307 1.77 17.51 -2.08
N LEU A 308 0.77 16.78 -2.56
CA LEU A 308 0.32 16.79 -3.95
C LEU A 308 -1.03 17.48 -4.02
N ASN A 309 -1.13 18.52 -4.85
CA ASN A 309 -2.41 19.04 -5.31
C ASN A 309 -2.77 18.35 -6.64
N PRO A 310 -3.69 17.36 -6.64
CA PRO A 310 -4.03 16.61 -7.84
C PRO A 310 -4.82 17.46 -8.86
N VAL A 311 -5.48 18.55 -8.43
CA VAL A 311 -6.25 19.46 -9.29
C VAL A 311 -5.33 20.43 -10.02
N GLU A 312 -4.31 20.95 -9.34
CA GLU A 312 -3.34 21.88 -9.93
C GLU A 312 -2.16 21.16 -10.61
N HIS A 313 -2.05 19.84 -10.46
CA HIS A 313 -0.91 19.05 -10.91
C HIS A 313 0.42 19.64 -10.40
N ALA A 314 0.43 19.97 -9.11
CA ALA A 314 1.55 20.62 -8.44
C ALA A 314 1.91 19.88 -7.15
N SER A 315 3.19 19.89 -6.82
CA SER A 315 3.70 19.39 -5.54
C SER A 315 4.32 20.52 -4.72
N SER A 316 4.22 20.39 -3.41
CA SER A 316 4.86 21.27 -2.43
C SER A 316 5.30 20.43 -1.22
N GLN A 317 5.86 21.09 -0.21
CA GLN A 317 6.30 20.43 1.00
C GLN A 317 6.17 21.34 2.21
N VAL A 318 5.93 20.76 3.38
CA VAL A 318 6.04 21.45 4.67
C VAL A 318 7.09 20.77 5.54
N THR A 319 8.01 21.53 6.11
CA THR A 319 9.06 21.01 7.00
C THR A 319 8.44 20.38 8.24
N LEU A 320 8.92 19.20 8.62
CA LEU A 320 8.46 18.50 9.83
C LEU A 320 9.44 18.70 10.98
N PRO A 321 9.07 19.40 12.07
CA PRO A 321 9.98 19.66 13.17
C PRO A 321 10.06 18.51 14.19
N VAL A 322 11.12 18.55 15.00
CA VAL A 322 11.25 17.80 16.27
C VAL A 322 11.33 18.80 17.43
N ARG A 323 10.89 18.45 18.64
CA ARG A 323 11.04 19.38 19.80
C ARG A 323 12.49 19.51 20.24
N ASP A 324 13.23 18.41 20.18
CA ASP A 324 14.63 18.32 20.60
C ASP A 324 15.56 18.29 19.38
N PRO A 325 16.37 19.34 19.13
CA PRO A 325 17.30 19.39 18.00
C PRO A 325 18.42 18.33 18.08
N ASP A 326 18.65 17.72 19.24
CA ASP A 326 19.60 16.63 19.43
C ASP A 326 18.98 15.25 19.12
N THR A 327 17.71 15.20 18.68
CA THR A 327 17.08 13.97 18.19
C THR A 327 17.95 13.36 17.08
N PRO A 328 18.45 12.12 17.23
CA PRO A 328 19.36 11.53 16.27
C PRO A 328 18.64 11.19 14.96
N VAL A 329 19.40 11.19 13.87
CA VAL A 329 18.95 10.63 12.58
C VAL A 329 18.49 9.18 12.81
N ALA A 330 17.33 8.84 12.26
CA ALA A 330 16.72 7.53 12.42
C ALA A 330 17.51 6.44 11.70
N SER A 331 18.07 6.79 10.55
CA SER A 331 18.96 5.94 9.76
C SER A 331 20.40 6.00 10.29
N GLY A 332 21.07 4.86 10.31
CA GLY A 332 22.51 4.80 10.57
C GLY A 332 23.35 5.20 9.35
N PRO A 333 24.69 5.14 9.45
CA PRO A 333 25.56 5.26 8.29
C PRO A 333 25.33 4.10 7.30
N PRO A 334 25.66 4.27 6.01
CA PRO A 334 25.67 3.17 5.04
C PRO A 334 26.55 2.01 5.52
N LEU A 335 26.11 0.76 5.31
CA LEU A 335 26.96 -0.41 5.59
C LEU A 335 28.01 -0.58 4.49
N GLN A 336 27.60 -0.44 3.23
CA GLN A 336 28.46 -0.36 2.05
C GLN A 336 27.95 0.73 1.10
N ALA A 337 28.81 1.16 0.17
CA ALA A 337 28.46 2.13 -0.86
C ALA A 337 27.21 1.70 -1.65
N SER A 338 26.30 2.64 -1.86
CA SER A 338 25.16 2.53 -2.77
C SER A 338 25.64 2.54 -4.22
N PRO A 339 25.07 1.71 -5.11
CA PRO A 339 25.37 1.78 -6.55
C PRO A 339 24.95 3.10 -7.20
N TYR A 340 24.05 3.88 -6.57
CA TYR A 340 23.53 5.14 -7.11
C TYR A 340 24.11 6.39 -6.44
N TRP A 341 24.43 6.29 -5.14
CA TRP A 341 24.80 7.44 -4.31
C TRP A 341 26.17 7.31 -3.65
N GLY A 342 26.92 6.23 -3.93
CA GLY A 342 28.20 5.96 -3.30
C GLY A 342 28.09 5.88 -1.78
N ASP A 343 29.03 6.52 -1.08
CA ASP A 343 29.08 6.55 0.39
C ASP A 343 28.18 7.64 1.02
N GLU A 344 27.40 8.38 0.22
CA GLU A 344 26.53 9.43 0.74
C GLU A 344 25.38 8.85 1.59
N ALA A 345 25.25 9.32 2.83
CA ALA A 345 24.11 9.01 3.70
C ALA A 345 22.90 9.92 3.35
N ILE A 346 22.12 9.51 2.36
CA ILE A 346 21.00 10.30 1.83
C ILE A 346 19.75 10.32 2.73
N TRP A 347 19.57 9.32 3.60
CA TRP A 347 18.48 9.27 4.56
C TRP A 347 18.87 10.01 5.83
N THR A 348 18.25 11.17 6.01
CA THR A 348 18.64 12.18 7.01
C THR A 348 17.56 12.46 8.04
N SER A 349 16.40 11.80 7.94
CA SER A 349 15.25 12.04 8.81
C SER A 349 15.56 11.82 10.29
N ARG A 350 15.21 12.80 11.13
CA ARG A 350 15.21 12.72 12.60
C ARG A 350 13.80 12.51 13.13
N ALA A 351 12.81 13.18 12.54
CA ALA A 351 11.41 13.06 12.89
C ALA A 351 10.89 11.65 12.56
N ASN A 352 11.40 11.05 11.49
CA ASN A 352 11.07 9.70 11.06
C ASN A 352 9.56 9.48 10.96
N ALA A 353 8.89 10.36 10.21
CA ALA A 353 7.44 10.37 10.07
C ALA A 353 6.92 9.05 9.47
N HIS A 354 5.72 8.65 9.86
CA HIS A 354 5.03 7.49 9.32
C HIS A 354 3.52 7.63 9.51
N ASN A 355 2.74 6.94 8.67
CA ASN A 355 1.29 6.86 8.69
C ASN A 355 0.57 8.20 8.92
N PRO A 356 0.37 9.00 7.86
CA PRO A 356 -0.47 10.17 7.93
C PRO A 356 -1.95 9.78 7.98
N MET A 357 -2.74 10.52 8.76
CA MET A 357 -4.20 10.43 8.80
C MET A 357 -4.80 11.84 8.89
N LEU A 358 -5.95 12.07 8.27
CA LEU A 358 -6.72 13.30 8.45
C LEU A 358 -7.80 13.10 9.51
N ASP A 359 -7.99 14.10 10.37
CA ASP A 359 -9.12 14.11 11.30
C ASP A 359 -10.37 14.76 10.68
N HIS A 360 -11.45 14.79 11.46
CA HIS A 360 -12.75 15.33 11.07
C HIS A 360 -12.74 16.83 10.74
N ARG A 361 -11.62 17.53 11.01
CA ARG A 361 -11.41 18.96 10.73
C ARG A 361 -10.46 19.18 9.55
N GLY A 362 -9.96 18.10 8.93
CA GLY A 362 -8.97 18.18 7.85
C GLY A 362 -7.55 18.45 8.34
N ARG A 363 -7.27 18.28 9.64
CA ARG A 363 -5.90 18.42 10.18
C ARG A 363 -5.12 17.14 9.96
N LEU A 364 -3.83 17.27 9.64
CA LEU A 364 -2.92 16.16 9.38
C LEU A 364 -2.31 15.64 10.67
N TRP A 365 -2.56 14.37 10.99
CA TRP A 365 -1.97 13.65 12.10
C TRP A 365 -0.94 12.64 11.60
N LEU A 366 0.17 12.53 12.30
CA LEU A 366 1.34 11.74 11.92
C LEU A 366 1.88 11.00 13.14
N THR A 367 2.43 9.81 12.94
CA THR A 367 3.42 9.30 13.89
C THR A 367 4.76 9.93 13.60
N SER A 368 5.41 10.50 14.62
CA SER A 368 6.69 11.20 14.45
C SER A 368 7.45 11.24 15.77
N ARG A 369 8.78 11.19 15.71
CA ARG A 369 9.64 11.41 16.88
C ARG A 369 9.52 12.86 17.30
N VAL A 370 9.11 13.06 18.54
CA VAL A 370 9.02 14.40 19.13
C VAL A 370 10.20 14.66 20.06
N ARG A 371 10.70 13.62 20.74
CA ARG A 371 11.79 13.67 21.72
C ARG A 371 12.62 12.36 21.71
N PRO A 372 13.76 12.31 22.43
CA PRO A 372 14.50 11.06 22.67
C PRO A 372 13.66 9.98 23.37
N ARG A 373 14.19 8.74 23.33
CA ARG A 373 13.45 7.52 23.70
C ARG A 373 12.96 7.49 25.15
N GLU A 374 13.74 8.04 26.08
CA GLU A 374 13.42 7.97 27.51
C GLU A 374 12.14 8.71 27.86
N ASN A 375 11.20 8.04 28.53
CA ASN A 375 9.93 8.66 28.90
C ASN A 375 10.05 9.62 30.10
N PRO A 376 9.24 10.68 30.17
CA PRO A 376 9.10 11.52 31.36
C PRO A 376 8.65 10.74 32.60
N ALA A 377 8.85 11.34 33.78
CA ALA A 377 8.53 10.71 35.06
C ALA A 377 7.04 10.31 35.19
N PHE A 378 6.11 11.07 34.62
CA PHE A 378 4.67 10.78 34.70
C PHE A 378 4.26 9.49 33.95
N CYS A 379 5.11 8.96 33.07
CA CYS A 379 4.89 7.68 32.40
C CYS A 379 5.39 6.47 33.19
N ARG A 380 6.25 6.71 34.19
CA ARG A 380 7.03 5.68 34.90
C ARG A 380 6.36 5.31 36.22
N ASP A 381 6.95 4.30 36.87
CA ASP A 381 6.53 3.84 38.18
C ASP A 381 6.57 4.98 39.21
N GLY A 382 5.61 4.98 40.15
CA GLY A 382 5.40 6.04 41.13
C GLY A 382 4.62 7.27 40.64
N SER A 383 4.15 7.28 39.39
CA SER A 383 3.28 8.33 38.84
C SER A 383 1.81 8.19 39.28
N ASP A 384 1.11 9.32 39.33
CA ASP A 384 -0.34 9.38 39.56
C ASP A 384 -1.18 9.21 38.28
N HIS A 385 -0.54 9.19 37.11
CA HIS A 385 -1.24 8.97 35.83
C HIS A 385 -1.95 7.61 35.85
N PRO A 386 -3.26 7.52 35.51
CA PRO A 386 -4.04 6.28 35.60
C PRO A 386 -3.36 5.09 34.92
N SER A 387 -2.93 5.25 33.67
CA SER A 387 -2.20 4.20 32.94
C SER A 387 -0.85 3.82 33.55
N ALA A 388 -0.09 4.76 34.12
CA ALA A 388 1.19 4.46 34.73
C ALA A 388 1.05 3.67 36.03
N ARG A 389 -0.03 3.90 36.81
CA ARG A 389 -0.36 3.09 37.99
C ARG A 389 -0.69 1.64 37.63
N GLN A 390 -1.24 1.40 36.45
CA GLN A 390 -1.59 0.06 35.97
C GLN A 390 -0.40 -0.64 35.32
N PHE A 391 0.33 0.07 34.44
CA PHE A 391 1.45 -0.49 33.71
C PHE A 391 2.44 0.61 33.30
N PRO A 392 3.48 0.90 34.10
CA PRO A 392 4.43 1.97 33.78
C PRO A 392 5.29 1.63 32.57
N VAL A 393 5.59 2.63 31.74
CA VAL A 393 6.39 2.48 30.52
C VAL A 393 7.60 3.41 30.52
N THR A 394 8.77 2.86 30.20
CA THR A 394 10.05 3.57 30.39
C THR A 394 10.57 4.27 29.13
N GLY A 395 10.06 3.92 27.94
CA GLY A 395 10.45 4.61 26.72
C GLY A 395 9.44 4.50 25.57
N SER A 396 9.55 5.42 24.62
CA SER A 396 8.74 5.53 23.41
C SER A 396 9.63 5.86 22.21
N GLY A 397 9.34 5.26 21.04
CA GLY A 397 10.12 5.43 19.81
C GLY A 397 9.63 6.60 18.97
N ARG A 398 8.42 6.47 18.39
CA ARG A 398 7.66 7.54 17.74
C ARG A 398 6.53 7.99 18.66
N HIS A 399 6.13 9.25 18.51
CA HIS A 399 5.03 9.91 19.22
C HIS A 399 3.97 10.37 18.21
N LEU A 400 3.25 11.45 18.50
CA LEU A 400 2.25 12.03 17.61
C LEU A 400 2.69 13.45 17.20
N ALA A 401 2.39 13.83 15.96
CA ALA A 401 2.44 15.21 15.51
C ALA A 401 1.15 15.53 14.77
N MET A 402 0.62 16.74 14.99
CA MET A 402 -0.51 17.29 14.25
C MET A 402 -0.04 18.56 13.54
N TYR A 403 -0.37 18.67 12.26
CA TYR A 403 -0.20 19.86 11.44
C TYR A 403 -1.58 20.34 11.01
N ASP A 404 -1.87 21.61 11.23
CA ASP A 404 -3.11 22.24 10.76
C ASP A 404 -2.82 23.00 9.46
N PRO A 405 -3.33 22.54 8.29
CA PRO A 405 -3.08 23.22 7.03
C PRO A 405 -3.70 24.62 6.94
N GLU A 406 -4.71 24.95 7.77
CA GLU A 406 -5.35 26.27 7.76
C GLU A 406 -4.49 27.32 8.49
N THR A 407 -3.86 26.93 9.59
CA THR A 407 -3.04 27.85 10.41
C THR A 407 -1.54 27.71 10.17
N GLU A 408 -1.13 26.65 9.49
CA GLU A 408 0.27 26.22 9.31
C GLU A 408 1.00 25.93 10.63
N GLU A 409 0.27 25.62 11.71
CA GLU A 409 0.83 25.33 13.03
C GLU A 409 1.02 23.84 13.29
N TYR A 410 2.04 23.53 14.09
CA TYR A 410 2.32 22.18 14.57
C TYR A 410 2.01 22.02 16.06
N ALA A 411 1.31 20.94 16.41
CA ALA A 411 1.34 20.35 17.74
C ALA A 411 2.17 19.07 17.72
N LEU A 412 3.40 19.15 18.22
CA LEU A 412 4.21 17.95 18.49
C LEU A 412 3.77 17.40 19.84
N ILE A 413 3.28 16.16 19.94
CA ILE A 413 2.62 15.61 21.14
C ILE A 413 3.45 14.45 21.70
N SER A 414 3.87 14.55 22.96
CA SER A 414 4.76 13.59 23.61
C SER A 414 4.00 12.45 24.31
N THR A 415 3.79 11.36 23.59
CA THR A 415 3.16 10.15 24.15
C THR A 415 4.11 9.33 25.04
N CYS A 416 3.58 8.65 26.05
CA CYS A 416 4.31 7.68 26.88
C CYS A 416 4.53 6.35 26.15
N PHE A 417 3.68 6.01 25.20
CA PHE A 417 3.78 4.81 24.37
C PHE A 417 4.36 5.15 23.00
N SER A 418 4.99 4.17 22.35
CA SER A 418 5.42 4.30 20.96
C SER A 418 4.24 4.16 20.01
N THR A 419 4.31 4.82 18.86
CA THR A 419 3.28 4.81 17.82
C THR A 419 3.78 4.20 16.51
N HIS A 420 2.88 3.74 15.64
CA HIS A 420 3.18 3.29 14.27
C HIS A 420 2.05 3.59 13.27
N HIS A 421 0.90 2.92 13.38
CA HIS A 421 -0.32 3.29 12.67
C HIS A 421 -1.29 3.99 13.62
N LEU A 422 -2.11 4.89 13.06
CA LEU A 422 -3.13 5.68 13.73
C LEU A 422 -4.51 5.30 13.19
N VAL A 423 -5.53 5.39 14.03
CA VAL A 423 -6.93 5.36 13.59
C VAL A 423 -7.80 6.19 14.53
N PHE A 424 -8.70 6.99 13.97
CA PHE A 424 -9.69 7.71 14.74
C PHE A 424 -10.94 6.86 14.96
N ALA A 425 -11.46 6.87 16.20
CA ALA A 425 -12.76 6.34 16.54
C ALA A 425 -13.90 7.25 16.07
N GLU A 426 -15.09 6.67 15.90
CA GLU A 426 -16.36 7.39 15.66
C GLU A 426 -17.08 7.62 17.01
N ASP A 427 -16.36 8.18 17.99
CA ASP A 427 -16.88 8.55 19.31
C ASP A 427 -16.90 10.08 19.51
N ASP A 428 -17.55 10.54 20.59
CA ASP A 428 -17.72 11.97 20.90
C ASP A 428 -16.40 12.69 21.23
N ASP A 429 -15.34 11.94 21.52
CA ASP A 429 -14.00 12.44 21.87
C ASP A 429 -13.02 12.42 20.70
N HIS A 430 -13.45 11.87 19.56
CA HIS A 430 -12.61 11.55 18.40
C HIS A 430 -11.30 10.87 18.83
N THR A 431 -11.41 9.81 19.63
CA THR A 431 -10.26 9.12 20.22
C THR A 431 -9.34 8.60 19.13
N LEU A 432 -8.06 8.97 19.19
CA LEU A 432 -7.02 8.51 18.29
C LEU A 432 -6.30 7.31 18.91
N TRP A 433 -6.54 6.12 18.36
CA TRP A 433 -5.86 4.88 18.76
C TRP A 433 -4.60 4.64 17.94
N THR A 434 -3.59 4.04 18.57
CA THR A 434 -2.29 3.82 17.92
C THR A 434 -1.76 2.41 18.11
N SER A 435 -1.11 1.88 17.08
CA SER A 435 -0.32 0.66 17.15
C SER A 435 1.16 0.96 17.45
N GLY A 436 2.02 -0.06 17.53
CA GLY A 436 3.46 0.13 17.73
C GLY A 436 3.92 0.31 19.18
N GLY A 437 2.99 0.32 20.15
CA GLY A 437 3.29 0.39 21.59
C GLY A 437 3.94 -0.89 22.15
N GLY A 438 4.03 -1.95 21.36
CA GLY A 438 4.66 -3.22 21.73
C GLY A 438 3.84 -3.97 22.77
N GLN A 439 4.09 -3.69 24.05
CA GLN A 439 3.41 -4.37 25.17
C GLN A 439 2.13 -3.69 25.63
N VAL A 440 1.82 -2.53 25.04
CA VAL A 440 0.64 -1.72 25.34
C VAL A 440 0.00 -1.27 24.04
N ILE A 441 -1.28 -0.93 24.11
CA ILE A 441 -1.95 -0.09 23.13
C ILE A 441 -2.19 1.29 23.76
N GLY A 442 -2.02 2.35 22.98
CA GLY A 442 -2.16 3.73 23.46
C GLY A 442 -3.17 4.51 22.65
N TRP A 443 -3.78 5.50 23.31
CA TRP A 443 -4.75 6.41 22.72
C TRP A 443 -4.51 7.86 23.14
N LEU A 444 -5.08 8.79 22.38
CA LEU A 444 -5.19 10.21 22.68
C LEU A 444 -6.65 10.64 22.53
N ASN A 445 -7.23 11.23 23.58
CA ASN A 445 -8.50 11.95 23.50
C ASN A 445 -8.23 13.30 22.83
N THR A 446 -8.56 13.40 21.54
CA THR A 446 -8.18 14.58 20.75
C THR A 446 -9.02 15.81 21.09
N LYS A 447 -10.27 15.62 21.50
CA LYS A 447 -11.12 16.69 22.02
C LYS A 447 -10.53 17.32 23.29
N MET A 448 -10.14 16.51 24.27
CA MET A 448 -9.50 17.00 25.49
C MET A 448 -8.19 17.72 25.19
N PHE A 449 -7.40 17.20 24.25
CA PHE A 449 -6.18 17.87 23.81
C PHE A 449 -6.48 19.23 23.16
N ASP A 450 -7.47 19.31 22.28
CA ASP A 450 -7.87 20.56 21.63
C ASP A 450 -8.39 21.60 22.65
N GLU A 451 -9.13 21.16 23.67
CA GLU A 451 -9.71 22.05 24.69
C GLU A 451 -8.67 22.58 25.70
N THR A 452 -7.63 21.79 25.99
CA THR A 452 -6.73 22.06 27.13
C THR A 452 -5.27 22.31 26.73
N GLY A 453 -4.84 21.80 25.58
CA GLY A 453 -3.44 21.70 25.19
C GLY A 453 -2.60 20.75 26.06
N ASP A 454 -3.21 20.01 27.01
CA ASP A 454 -2.50 19.15 27.95
C ASP A 454 -2.34 17.73 27.40
N GLU A 455 -1.16 17.48 26.82
CA GLU A 455 -0.80 16.16 26.30
C GLU A 455 -0.73 15.06 27.37
N GLN A 456 -0.47 15.39 28.64
CA GLN A 456 -0.36 14.39 29.71
C GLN A 456 -1.75 13.92 30.13
N GLN A 457 -2.71 14.83 30.23
CA GLN A 457 -4.09 14.48 30.61
C GLN A 457 -4.86 13.82 29.46
N ALA A 458 -4.59 14.23 28.22
CA ALA A 458 -5.32 13.73 27.04
C ALA A 458 -4.93 12.31 26.61
N GLN A 459 -3.83 11.75 27.11
CA GLN A 459 -3.32 10.46 26.65
C GLN A 459 -3.56 9.33 27.64
N GLY A 460 -3.59 8.09 27.14
CA GLY A 460 -3.59 6.91 27.98
C GLY A 460 -3.07 5.68 27.25
N TRP A 461 -2.74 4.65 28.01
CA TRP A 461 -2.38 3.34 27.49
C TRP A 461 -2.84 2.22 28.42
N THR A 462 -2.88 1.01 27.89
CA THR A 462 -3.27 -0.17 28.65
C THR A 462 -2.43 -1.38 28.24
N ALA A 463 -2.13 -2.23 29.21
CA ALA A 463 -1.46 -3.50 28.97
C ALA A 463 -2.40 -4.49 28.27
N LEU A 464 -1.82 -5.43 27.53
CA LEU A 464 -2.56 -6.44 26.79
C LEU A 464 -2.83 -7.65 27.69
N VAL A 465 -4.06 -7.73 28.22
CA VAL A 465 -4.48 -8.73 29.21
C VAL A 465 -5.61 -9.60 28.64
N LEU A 466 -5.37 -10.91 28.54
CA LEU A 466 -6.37 -11.92 28.20
C LEU A 466 -7.20 -12.27 29.42
N ASP A 467 -8.51 -12.35 29.24
CA ASP A 467 -9.47 -12.89 30.22
C ASP A 467 -9.38 -14.43 30.25
N THR A 468 -8.27 -14.94 30.77
CA THR A 468 -8.00 -16.39 30.81
C THR A 468 -8.97 -17.12 31.75
N ASN A 469 -9.49 -16.45 32.78
CA ASN A 469 -10.44 -17.04 33.71
C ASN A 469 -11.90 -16.97 33.21
N GLY A 470 -12.18 -16.17 32.18
CA GLY A 470 -13.44 -16.11 31.43
C GLY A 470 -14.57 -15.39 32.14
N ASN A 471 -14.27 -14.48 33.09
CA ASN A 471 -15.29 -13.82 33.90
C ASN A 471 -15.74 -12.45 33.35
N GLY A 472 -15.14 -11.99 32.24
CA GLY A 472 -15.45 -10.74 31.57
C GLY A 472 -14.92 -9.49 32.28
N LYS A 473 -14.01 -9.64 33.25
CA LYS A 473 -13.47 -8.54 34.06
C LYS A 473 -11.97 -8.67 34.20
N ARG A 474 -11.26 -7.58 33.92
CA ARG A 474 -9.83 -7.50 34.20
C ARG A 474 -9.55 -7.61 35.70
N ASP A 475 -8.86 -8.68 36.07
CA ASP A 475 -8.44 -9.01 37.43
C ASP A 475 -6.90 -9.02 37.54
N ALA A 476 -6.39 -9.58 38.65
CA ALA A 476 -4.97 -9.88 38.76
C ALA A 476 -4.57 -10.87 37.66
N TYR A 477 -3.49 -10.58 36.94
CA TYR A 477 -2.96 -11.41 35.87
C TYR A 477 -1.59 -11.99 36.22
N VAL A 478 -1.23 -13.07 35.53
CA VAL A 478 0.15 -13.58 35.48
C VAL A 478 0.95 -12.86 34.38
N GLU A 479 2.24 -12.67 34.61
CA GLU A 479 3.17 -12.14 33.61
C GLU A 479 3.58 -13.22 32.58
N PRO A 480 4.04 -12.85 31.37
CA PRO A 480 4.35 -13.78 30.28
C PRO A 480 5.39 -14.87 30.61
N ASP A 481 6.26 -14.62 31.59
CA ASP A 481 7.31 -15.52 32.07
C ASP A 481 6.95 -16.26 33.36
N GLU A 482 5.75 -16.04 33.89
CA GLU A 482 5.23 -16.77 35.05
C GLU A 482 4.48 -18.04 34.64
N ALA A 483 4.29 -18.94 35.60
CA ALA A 483 3.51 -20.15 35.38
C ALA A 483 2.03 -19.79 35.13
N PRO A 484 1.37 -20.42 34.14
CA PRO A 484 -0.06 -20.20 33.91
C PRO A 484 -0.90 -20.50 35.16
N ASP A 485 -1.81 -19.58 35.49
CA ASP A 485 -2.77 -19.73 36.58
C ASP A 485 -4.19 -19.55 36.02
N PRO A 486 -5.00 -20.62 35.91
CA PRO A 486 -6.33 -20.55 35.30
C PRO A 486 -7.34 -19.76 36.14
N SER A 487 -7.00 -19.37 37.37
CA SER A 487 -7.84 -18.49 38.20
C SER A 487 -7.59 -17.00 37.98
N LYS A 488 -6.58 -16.67 37.17
CA LYS A 488 -6.13 -15.32 36.88
C LYS A 488 -6.17 -15.03 35.39
N ASP A 489 -6.13 -13.75 35.08
CA ASP A 489 -5.91 -13.27 33.73
C ASP A 489 -4.47 -13.52 33.28
N THR A 490 -4.17 -13.32 32.00
CA THR A 490 -2.82 -13.51 31.47
C THR A 490 -2.39 -12.32 30.64
N ARG A 491 -1.28 -11.69 31.01
CA ARG A 491 -0.68 -10.66 30.16
C ARG A 491 0.05 -11.30 28.99
N VAL A 492 -0.07 -10.70 27.80
CA VAL A 492 0.65 -11.13 26.60
C VAL A 492 1.50 -10.01 26.02
N ARG A 493 2.48 -10.39 25.19
CA ARG A 493 3.39 -9.44 24.51
C ARG A 493 3.06 -9.26 23.02
N SER A 494 1.85 -9.64 22.61
CA SER A 494 1.43 -9.60 21.20
C SER A 494 1.08 -8.17 20.79
N GLY A 495 2.06 -7.42 20.29
CA GLY A 495 1.85 -6.04 19.88
C GLY A 495 0.96 -5.91 18.65
N TYR A 496 0.28 -4.76 18.57
CA TYR A 496 -0.49 -4.33 17.41
C TYR A 496 0.46 -3.80 16.33
N TYR A 497 0.31 -4.28 15.10
CA TYR A 497 0.85 -3.66 13.89
C TYR A 497 -0.24 -2.89 13.17
N GLY A 498 -1.23 -3.54 12.57
CA GLY A 498 -2.46 -2.86 12.13
C GLY A 498 -3.28 -2.41 13.33
N VAL A 499 -4.06 -1.34 13.17
CA VAL A 499 -5.04 -0.89 14.17
C VAL A 499 -6.28 -0.34 13.47
N ALA A 500 -7.44 -0.73 13.96
CA ALA A 500 -8.74 -0.31 13.46
C ALA A 500 -9.74 -0.21 14.62
N VAL A 501 -10.76 0.63 14.48
CA VAL A 501 -11.85 0.73 15.45
C VAL A 501 -13.11 0.17 14.80
N SER A 502 -13.78 -0.74 15.49
CA SER A 502 -15.08 -1.24 15.07
C SER A 502 -16.13 -0.13 15.21
N PRO A 503 -16.82 0.26 14.12
CA PRO A 503 -17.89 1.26 14.20
C PRO A 503 -19.16 0.71 14.85
N VAL A 504 -19.23 -0.61 15.09
CA VAL A 504 -20.41 -1.29 15.64
C VAL A 504 -20.43 -1.24 17.17
N ASP A 505 -19.28 -1.46 17.81
CA ASP A 505 -19.17 -1.64 19.26
C ASP A 505 -18.00 -0.87 19.90
N GLY A 506 -17.23 -0.10 19.12
CA GLY A 506 -16.10 0.68 19.61
C GLY A 506 -14.87 -0.15 20.00
N THR A 507 -14.86 -1.46 19.74
CA THR A 507 -13.69 -2.30 20.05
C THR A 507 -12.54 -2.05 19.09
N ILE A 508 -11.32 -2.25 19.59
CA ILE A 508 -10.09 -1.94 18.88
C ILE A 508 -9.51 -3.23 18.33
N TRP A 509 -9.37 -3.30 17.02
CA TRP A 509 -8.85 -4.47 16.33
C TRP A 509 -7.46 -4.22 15.81
N GLY A 510 -6.65 -5.26 15.72
CA GLY A 510 -5.31 -5.17 15.18
C GLY A 510 -4.77 -6.48 14.66
N SER A 511 -3.74 -6.40 13.84
CA SER A 511 -2.95 -7.56 13.44
C SER A 511 -1.70 -7.65 14.32
N SER A 512 -1.31 -8.86 14.67
CA SER A 512 -0.02 -9.14 15.29
C SER A 512 0.87 -9.88 14.29
N LEU A 513 2.04 -9.30 14.04
CA LEU A 513 3.02 -9.87 13.13
C LEU A 513 3.65 -11.15 13.70
N GLY A 514 4.37 -11.85 12.84
CA GLY A 514 5.10 -13.07 13.19
C GLY A 514 4.56 -14.26 12.43
N PHE A 515 4.98 -15.45 12.84
CA PHE A 515 4.51 -16.71 12.27
C PHE A 515 3.95 -17.59 13.39
N PRO A 516 2.69 -18.05 13.29
CA PRO A 516 1.71 -17.73 12.25
C PRO A 516 1.04 -16.36 12.43
N GLY A 517 1.41 -15.54 13.43
CA GLY A 517 0.77 -14.24 13.71
C GLY A 517 -0.65 -14.38 14.27
N ALA A 518 -1.37 -13.28 14.42
CA ALA A 518 -2.73 -13.27 14.99
C ALA A 518 -3.55 -12.03 14.58
N ILE A 519 -4.87 -12.09 14.76
CA ILE A 519 -5.73 -10.92 14.90
C ILE A 519 -5.99 -10.73 16.40
N LEU A 520 -5.98 -9.47 16.84
CA LEU A 520 -6.22 -9.03 18.20
C LEU A 520 -7.51 -8.21 18.22
N ARG A 521 -8.34 -8.40 19.25
CA ARG A 521 -9.46 -7.51 19.58
C ARG A 521 -9.27 -7.04 21.01
N LEU A 522 -9.42 -5.75 21.25
CA LEU A 522 -9.42 -5.15 22.57
C LEU A 522 -10.78 -4.51 22.84
N ASP A 523 -11.39 -4.92 23.94
CA ASP A 523 -12.52 -4.20 24.52
C ASP A 523 -11.96 -3.18 25.51
N PRO A 524 -12.12 -1.86 25.26
CA PRO A 524 -11.61 -0.84 26.16
C PRO A 524 -12.33 -0.83 27.52
N GLY A 525 -13.59 -1.28 27.59
CA GLY A 525 -14.41 -1.11 28.79
C GLY A 525 -14.63 0.36 29.17
N SER A 526 -15.06 0.61 30.42
CA SER A 526 -15.42 1.96 30.88
C SER A 526 -14.23 2.80 31.36
N ASP A 527 -13.13 2.16 31.76
CA ASP A 527 -11.85 2.81 32.10
C ASP A 527 -10.73 2.05 31.39
N PRO A 528 -10.35 2.45 30.17
CA PRO A 528 -9.44 1.66 29.34
C PRO A 528 -8.10 1.35 29.99
N ALA A 529 -7.61 2.19 30.90
CA ALA A 529 -6.37 1.92 31.62
C ALA A 529 -6.49 0.69 32.55
N ALA A 530 -7.63 0.53 33.22
CA ALA A 530 -7.82 -0.46 34.28
C ALA A 530 -8.70 -1.65 33.89
N THR A 531 -9.63 -1.49 32.94
CA THR A 531 -10.64 -2.51 32.60
C THR A 531 -10.44 -3.21 31.27
N ALA A 532 -9.56 -2.70 30.40
CA ALA A 532 -9.44 -3.24 29.05
C ALA A 532 -8.98 -4.70 29.03
N LEU A 533 -9.65 -5.50 28.21
CA LEU A 533 -9.38 -6.92 27.98
C LEU A 533 -9.14 -7.17 26.49
N ILE A 534 -8.33 -8.17 26.19
CA ILE A 534 -8.06 -8.58 24.81
C ILE A 534 -8.46 -10.03 24.53
N GLU A 535 -8.72 -10.28 23.26
CA GLU A 535 -8.91 -11.58 22.65
C GLU A 535 -7.87 -11.77 21.54
N VAL A 536 -7.39 -13.00 21.36
CA VAL A 536 -6.37 -13.34 20.35
C VAL A 536 -6.91 -14.45 19.45
N TYR A 537 -6.95 -14.16 18.15
CA TYR A 537 -7.46 -15.06 17.12
C TYR A 537 -6.32 -15.49 16.20
N MET A 538 -6.01 -16.78 16.22
CA MET A 538 -4.94 -17.35 15.40
C MET A 538 -5.47 -17.72 14.01
N PRO A 539 -4.71 -17.44 12.93
CA PRO A 539 -5.10 -17.89 11.60
C PRO A 539 -5.02 -19.43 11.52
N PRO A 540 -5.72 -20.05 10.56
CA PRO A 540 -5.77 -21.51 10.43
C PRO A 540 -4.45 -22.04 9.86
N TRP A 541 -3.43 -22.15 10.71
CA TRP A 541 -2.13 -22.73 10.39
C TRP A 541 -1.91 -24.02 11.17
N ASN A 542 -1.51 -25.10 10.47
CA ASN A 542 -1.45 -26.45 11.01
C ASN A 542 -2.77 -26.93 11.64
N ASN A 543 -3.90 -26.38 11.18
CA ASN A 543 -5.22 -26.81 11.61
C ASN A 543 -5.74 -27.87 10.62
N PRO A 544 -5.82 -29.16 11.00
CA PRO A 544 -6.25 -30.23 10.09
C PRO A 544 -7.74 -30.12 9.71
N ALA A 545 -8.54 -29.36 10.45
CA ALA A 545 -9.94 -29.09 10.10
C ALA A 545 -10.11 -27.93 9.12
N ALA A 546 -9.05 -27.14 8.87
CA ALA A 546 -9.13 -26.00 7.98
C ALA A 546 -8.92 -26.41 6.51
N PRO A 547 -9.82 -26.04 5.59
CA PRO A 547 -9.68 -26.38 4.17
C PRO A 547 -8.54 -25.62 3.48
N VAL A 548 -8.15 -24.48 4.05
CA VAL A 548 -7.08 -23.61 3.57
C VAL A 548 -6.16 -23.27 4.73
N GLN A 549 -4.85 -23.38 4.51
CA GLN A 549 -3.86 -22.99 5.49
C GLN A 549 -3.47 -21.52 5.29
N GLY A 550 -3.73 -20.70 6.30
CA GLY A 550 -3.47 -19.26 6.30
C GLY A 550 -2.52 -18.88 7.43
N TYR A 551 -1.63 -17.92 7.18
CA TYR A 551 -0.68 -17.44 8.19
C TYR A 551 -0.24 -16.00 7.93
N SER A 552 0.18 -15.37 9.02
CA SER A 552 0.86 -14.08 9.11
C SER A 552 0.04 -12.93 8.52
N PRO A 553 -1.01 -12.48 9.23
CA PRO A 553 -1.68 -11.23 8.90
C PRO A 553 -0.71 -10.05 9.00
N ARG A 554 -0.91 -9.03 8.17
CA ARG A 554 -0.13 -7.78 8.21
C ARG A 554 -1.01 -6.55 8.18
N GLY A 555 -1.42 -6.07 7.00
CA GLY A 555 -2.46 -5.04 6.92
C GLY A 555 -3.78 -5.60 7.44
N MET A 556 -4.62 -4.76 8.05
CA MET A 556 -5.98 -5.15 8.40
C MET A 556 -6.87 -3.91 8.53
N ASP A 557 -8.18 -4.06 8.31
CA ASP A 557 -9.18 -3.05 8.70
C ASP A 557 -10.50 -3.74 9.07
N ILE A 558 -11.41 -2.98 9.70
CA ILE A 558 -12.78 -3.42 10.04
C ILE A 558 -13.76 -2.74 9.09
N ASP A 559 -14.69 -3.52 8.51
CA ASP A 559 -15.74 -2.96 7.68
C ASP A 559 -16.91 -2.38 8.51
N ARG A 560 -17.88 -1.75 7.82
CA ARG A 560 -19.05 -1.14 8.47
C ARG A 560 -19.99 -2.13 9.18
N ASN A 561 -19.83 -3.43 8.96
CA ASN A 561 -20.59 -4.48 9.63
C ASN A 561 -19.83 -5.08 10.82
N GLY A 562 -18.62 -4.60 11.12
CA GLY A 562 -17.78 -5.13 12.20
C GLY A 562 -16.95 -6.36 11.80
N VAL A 563 -16.86 -6.69 10.51
CA VAL A 563 -16.07 -7.83 10.02
C VAL A 563 -14.62 -7.40 9.84
N ALA A 564 -13.69 -8.17 10.41
CA ALA A 564 -12.25 -7.94 10.25
C ALA A 564 -11.74 -8.54 8.95
N TRP A 565 -11.03 -7.74 8.15
CA TRP A 565 -10.42 -8.16 6.89
C TRP A 565 -8.90 -8.04 6.96
N THR A 566 -8.19 -9.06 6.49
CA THR A 566 -6.72 -9.04 6.47
C THR A 566 -6.12 -9.87 5.33
N PRO A 567 -5.14 -9.33 4.57
CA PRO A 567 -4.26 -10.14 3.73
C PRO A 567 -3.30 -10.97 4.59
N LEU A 568 -3.10 -12.22 4.17
CA LEU A 568 -2.19 -13.17 4.80
C LEU A 568 -0.93 -13.36 3.94
N ALA A 569 0.24 -13.53 4.55
CA ALA A 569 1.49 -13.81 3.83
C ALA A 569 1.45 -15.09 2.99
N SER A 570 0.51 -15.99 3.31
CA SER A 570 0.16 -17.17 2.50
C SER A 570 -0.38 -16.85 1.10
N GLY A 571 -0.77 -15.61 0.81
CA GLY A 571 -1.34 -15.18 -0.48
C GLY A 571 -2.88 -15.14 -0.50
N HIS A 572 -3.53 -15.40 0.65
CA HIS A 572 -4.98 -15.36 0.79
C HIS A 572 -5.45 -14.03 1.38
N MET A 573 -6.71 -13.67 1.10
CA MET A 573 -7.46 -12.67 1.86
C MET A 573 -8.34 -13.42 2.88
N ALA A 574 -8.37 -12.97 4.13
CA ALA A 574 -9.20 -13.54 5.18
C ALA A 574 -10.21 -12.52 5.71
N SER A 575 -11.40 -13.01 6.04
CA SER A 575 -12.42 -12.28 6.81
C SER A 575 -12.69 -13.01 8.13
N PHE A 576 -12.93 -12.27 9.21
CA PHE A 576 -13.31 -12.80 10.51
C PHE A 576 -14.48 -12.01 11.07
N ASP A 577 -15.58 -12.72 11.29
CA ASP A 577 -16.84 -12.21 11.85
C ASP A 577 -17.02 -12.89 13.23
N ARG A 578 -17.01 -12.09 14.31
CA ARG A 578 -16.89 -12.57 15.70
C ARG A 578 -18.22 -12.98 16.31
#